data_AF-A0A1J3INS1-F1
#
_entry.id   AF-A0A1J3INS1-F1
#
_cell.length_a   1.000
_cell.length_b   1.000
_cell.length_c   1.000
_cell.angle_alpha   90.00
_cell.angle_beta   90.00
_cell.angle_gamma   90.00
#
_symmetry.space_group_name_H-M   'P 1'
#
loop_
_entity.id
_entity.type
_entity.pdbx_description
1 polymer ?
#
loop_
_entity_poly.entity_id
_entity_poly.type
_entity_poly.pdbx_seq_one_letter_code
_entity_poly.pdbx_strand_id
1 'polypeptide(L)'
;LENTAKPLFLKDLRRVWNHLGACSTCGKRKYDESNTLLVDDSPEKALCNPPHTGIFPHPYKYKDHVDCALGPNGELRKYLERLVDAENVQKFVAENPIGQSAIAETHESWEFYSKVIEKYK
;
A
#
# COMPACT_ATOMS: atom_id res chain seq x y z
N LEU A 1 5.26 17.61 7.46
CA LEU A 1 3.80 17.49 7.20
C LEU A 1 3.39 18.40 6.04
N GLU A 2 3.06 17.84 4.88
CA GLU A 2 2.34 18.58 3.84
C GLU A 2 0.94 18.93 4.36
N ASN A 3 0.78 20.15 4.88
CA ASN A 3 -0.49 20.76 5.26
C ASN A 3 -1.36 19.99 6.29
N THR A 4 -1.17 20.30 7.58
CA THR A 4 -1.97 19.79 8.70
C THR A 4 -3.46 20.12 8.65
N ALA A 5 -3.88 21.06 7.80
CA ALA A 5 -5.30 21.41 7.62
C ALA A 5 -6.00 20.50 6.59
N LYS A 6 -5.25 19.73 5.80
CA LYS A 6 -5.84 18.82 4.81
C LYS A 6 -6.35 17.56 5.52
N PRO A 7 -7.61 17.13 5.27
CA PRO A 7 -8.10 15.87 5.80
C PRO A 7 -7.28 14.70 5.24
N LEU A 8 -6.87 13.79 6.13
CA LEU A 8 -6.21 12.55 5.77
C LEU A 8 -7.26 11.48 5.45
N PHE A 9 -7.24 10.98 4.22
CA PHE A 9 -8.13 9.90 3.77
C PHE A 9 -7.38 8.58 3.77
N LEU A 10 -7.74 7.70 4.71
CA LEU A 10 -7.16 6.36 4.84
C LEU A 10 -7.81 5.38 3.87
N LYS A 11 -6.99 4.53 3.26
CA LYS A 11 -7.39 3.43 2.38
C LYS A 11 -7.28 2.10 3.12
N ASP A 12 -8.26 1.84 3.98
CA ASP A 12 -8.29 0.63 4.82
C ASP A 12 -8.72 -0.61 4.03
N LEU A 13 -7.76 -1.50 3.74
CA LEU A 13 -8.00 -2.73 3.00
C LEU A 13 -8.93 -3.70 3.72
N ARG A 14 -9.00 -3.65 5.07
CA ARG A 14 -9.92 -4.52 5.83
C ARG A 14 -11.37 -4.22 5.50
N ARG A 15 -11.70 -2.97 5.13
CA ARG A 15 -13.05 -2.64 4.65
C ARG A 15 -13.37 -3.37 3.36
N VAL A 16 -12.40 -3.50 2.45
CA VAL A 16 -12.53 -4.27 1.21
C VAL A 16 -12.69 -5.76 1.53
N TRP A 17 -11.85 -6.31 2.40
CA TRP A 17 -11.93 -7.74 2.77
C TRP A 17 -13.23 -8.10 3.50
N ASN A 18 -13.74 -7.22 4.35
CA ASN A 18 -15.02 -7.44 5.04
C ASN A 18 -16.22 -7.46 4.08
N HIS A 19 -16.18 -6.67 2.99
CA HIS A 19 -17.28 -6.60 2.04
C HIS A 19 -17.15 -7.60 0.88
N LEU A 20 -15.92 -7.84 0.41
CA LEU A 20 -15.62 -8.57 -0.83
C LEU A 20 -14.61 -9.70 -0.65
N GLY A 21 -14.07 -9.87 0.56
CA GLY A 21 -13.02 -10.83 0.86
C GLY A 21 -13.52 -12.24 1.15
N ALA A 22 -14.83 -12.51 1.09
CA ALA A 22 -15.38 -13.85 1.20
C ALA A 22 -16.18 -14.22 -0.06
N CYS A 23 -16.08 -15.48 -0.47
CA CYS A 23 -16.90 -16.03 -1.53
C CYS A 23 -18.35 -16.09 -1.06
N SER A 24 -19.25 -15.39 -1.77
CA SER A 24 -20.68 -15.32 -1.41
C SER A 24 -21.39 -16.68 -1.44
N THR A 25 -20.87 -17.66 -2.18
CA THR A 25 -21.50 -18.98 -2.33
C THR A 25 -21.00 -20.03 -1.35
N CYS A 26 -19.70 -20.03 -1.01
CA CYS A 26 -19.12 -21.05 -0.13
C CYS A 26 -18.52 -20.50 1.17
N GLY A 27 -18.57 -19.19 1.41
CA GLY A 27 -18.06 -18.55 2.61
C GLY A 27 -16.53 -18.55 2.76
N LYS A 28 -15.80 -19.17 1.84
CA LYS A 28 -14.33 -19.21 1.87
C LYS A 28 -13.76 -17.82 1.69
N ARG A 29 -12.76 -17.49 2.50
CA ARG A 29 -11.99 -16.25 2.35
C ARG A 29 -11.26 -16.26 1.00
N LYS A 30 -11.48 -15.21 0.21
CA LYS A 30 -10.89 -14.95 -1.10
C LYS A 30 -9.73 -13.97 -1.02
N TYR A 31 -9.85 -12.93 -0.20
CA TYR A 31 -8.85 -11.88 -0.09
C TYR A 31 -8.56 -11.51 1.36
N ASP A 32 -7.28 -11.33 1.65
CA ASP A 32 -6.75 -10.79 2.90
C ASP A 32 -5.34 -10.20 2.70
N GLU A 33 -4.64 -9.92 3.80
CA GLU A 33 -3.28 -9.38 3.78
C GLU A 33 -2.27 -10.25 3.04
N SER A 34 -2.50 -11.56 2.96
CA SER A 34 -1.55 -12.49 2.33
C SER A 34 -1.58 -12.43 0.80
N ASN A 35 -2.65 -11.89 0.21
CA ASN A 35 -2.86 -11.92 -1.25
C ASN A 35 -3.41 -10.60 -1.83
N THR A 36 -3.41 -9.52 -1.04
CA THR A 36 -3.85 -8.19 -1.47
C THR A 36 -2.72 -7.18 -1.35
N LEU A 37 -2.47 -6.42 -2.41
CA LEU A 37 -1.49 -5.32 -2.43
C LEU A 37 -2.18 -3.99 -2.76
N LEU A 38 -1.92 -2.96 -1.95
CA LEU A 38 -2.25 -1.56 -2.26
C LEU A 38 -1.08 -0.91 -3.01
N VAL A 39 -1.38 -0.29 -4.15
CA VAL A 39 -0.42 0.57 -4.87
C VAL A 39 -0.94 2.00 -4.80
N ASP A 40 -0.20 2.88 -4.14
CA ASP A 40 -0.54 4.30 -3.97
C ASP A 40 0.74 5.12 -3.83
N ASP A 41 0.80 6.34 -4.35
CA ASP A 41 2.00 7.19 -4.26
C ASP A 41 2.14 7.93 -2.92
N SER A 42 1.20 7.72 -1.99
CA SER A 42 1.11 8.41 -0.70
C SER A 42 1.12 7.41 0.47
N PRO A 43 2.28 7.15 1.12
CA PRO A 43 2.41 6.19 2.22
C PRO A 43 1.41 6.34 3.36
N GLU A 44 1.03 7.58 3.68
CA GLU A 44 0.11 7.89 4.76
C GLU A 44 -1.31 7.37 4.55
N LYS A 45 -1.72 7.09 3.30
CA LYS A 45 -3.05 6.52 3.04
C LYS A 45 -3.15 5.06 3.50
N ALA A 46 -2.01 4.36 3.60
CA ALA A 46 -1.95 2.97 4.05
C ALA A 46 -1.65 2.84 5.55
N LEU A 47 -1.59 3.95 6.30
CA LEU A 47 -1.13 4.01 7.69
C LEU A 47 -1.75 2.97 8.62
N CYS A 48 -3.03 2.64 8.42
CA CYS A 48 -3.76 1.72 9.28
C CYS A 48 -3.90 0.30 8.68
N ASN A 49 -3.25 0.01 7.56
CA ASN A 49 -3.22 -1.33 6.98
C ASN A 49 -2.17 -2.20 7.68
N PRO A 50 -2.30 -3.55 7.64
CA PRO A 50 -1.24 -4.43 8.10
C PRO A 50 0.09 -4.13 7.40
N PRO A 51 1.25 -4.31 8.07
CA PRO A 51 2.56 -4.06 7.47
C PRO A 51 2.73 -4.81 6.15
N HIS A 52 3.47 -4.21 5.22
CA HIS A 52 3.83 -4.83 3.94
C HIS A 52 2.63 -5.23 3.04
N THR A 53 1.46 -4.63 3.23
CA THR A 53 0.31 -4.77 2.32
C THR A 53 0.21 -3.65 1.28
N GLY A 54 1.22 -2.78 1.19
CA GLY A 54 1.27 -1.71 0.21
C GLY A 54 2.68 -1.39 -0.25
N ILE A 55 2.78 -0.88 -1.48
CA ILE A 55 3.99 -0.30 -2.07
C ILE A 55 3.70 1.12 -2.51
N PHE A 56 4.73 1.97 -2.47
CA PHE A 56 4.55 3.41 -2.66
C PHE A 56 5.44 3.99 -3.75
N PRO A 57 5.12 3.79 -5.04
CA PRO A 57 5.89 4.40 -6.13
C PRO A 57 6.02 5.92 -5.96
N HIS A 58 7.06 6.51 -6.54
CA HIS A 58 7.18 7.96 -6.57
C HIS A 58 6.05 8.57 -7.43
N PRO A 59 5.51 9.75 -7.05
CA PRO A 59 4.45 10.38 -7.82
C PRO A 59 4.87 10.67 -9.27
N TYR A 60 3.96 10.45 -10.20
CA TYR A 60 4.17 10.77 -11.61
C TYR A 60 4.44 12.28 -11.79
N LYS A 61 5.44 12.60 -12.61
CA LYS A 61 5.78 13.98 -12.97
C LYS A 61 5.58 14.17 -14.46
N TYR A 62 4.66 15.06 -14.85
CA TYR A 62 4.33 15.27 -16.27
C TYR A 62 5.50 15.74 -17.15
N LYS A 63 6.55 16.31 -16.55
CA LYS A 63 7.78 16.71 -17.23
C LYS A 63 8.82 15.59 -17.36
N ASP A 64 8.58 14.47 -16.68
CA ASP A 64 9.43 13.29 -16.79
C ASP A 64 9.00 12.48 -18.02
N HIS A 65 9.60 12.83 -19.15
CA HIS A 65 9.33 12.19 -20.43
C HIS A 65 10.00 10.82 -20.58
N VAL A 66 10.82 10.41 -19.61
CA VAL A 66 11.46 9.08 -19.60
C VAL A 66 10.84 8.14 -18.56
N ASP A 67 9.81 8.58 -17.83
CA ASP A 67 9.02 7.72 -16.96
C ASP A 67 8.43 6.56 -17.78
N CYS A 68 8.84 5.36 -17.38
CA CYS A 68 8.38 4.12 -17.98
C CYS A 68 7.94 3.11 -16.91
N ALA A 69 7.62 3.55 -15.69
CA ALA A 69 7.34 2.66 -14.56
C ALA A 69 6.22 1.65 -14.85
N LEU A 70 5.19 2.09 -15.60
CA LEU A 70 4.06 1.26 -16.06
C LEU A 70 4.25 0.61 -17.44
N GLY A 71 5.31 0.99 -18.15
CA GLY A 71 5.59 0.56 -19.52
C GLY A 71 6.08 -0.89 -19.61
N PRO A 72 6.23 -1.42 -20.84
CA PRO A 72 6.92 -2.69 -21.06
C PRO A 72 8.34 -2.62 -20.48
N ASN A 73 8.70 -3.58 -19.63
CA ASN A 73 9.94 -3.60 -18.85
C ASN A 73 10.07 -2.57 -17.72
N GLY A 74 9.01 -1.80 -17.45
CA GLY A 74 8.93 -0.85 -16.35
C GLY A 74 9.09 -1.51 -14.99
N GLU A 75 9.67 -0.78 -14.04
CA GLU A 75 9.99 -1.29 -12.71
C GLU A 75 8.75 -1.83 -11.99
N LEU A 76 7.64 -1.09 -11.99
CA LEU A 76 6.41 -1.50 -11.31
C LEU A 76 5.78 -2.71 -12.00
N ARG A 77 5.81 -2.77 -13.34
CA ARG A 77 5.32 -3.94 -14.08
C ARG A 77 6.10 -5.21 -13.71
N LYS A 78 7.44 -5.14 -13.78
CA LYS A 78 8.31 -6.27 -13.41
C LYS A 78 8.15 -6.69 -11.95
N TYR A 79 7.91 -5.73 -11.06
CA TYR A 79 7.63 -6.01 -9.65
C TYR A 79 6.36 -6.84 -9.49
N LEU A 80 5.27 -6.43 -10.13
CA LEU A 80 3.99 -7.13 -10.07
C LEU A 80 4.02 -8.49 -10.78
N GLU A 81 4.79 -8.61 -11.86
CA GLU A 81 5.06 -9.89 -12.53
C GLU A 81 5.75 -10.89 -11.59
N ARG A 82 6.70 -10.44 -10.75
CA ARG A 82 7.34 -11.30 -9.74
C ARG A 82 6.42 -11.61 -8.56
N LEU A 83 5.56 -10.65 -8.19
CA LEU A 83 4.63 -10.80 -7.07
C LEU A 83 3.56 -11.87 -7.34
N VAL A 84 3.13 -12.04 -8.60
CA VAL A 84 2.08 -13.02 -8.94
C VAL A 84 2.48 -14.45 -8.59
N ASP A 85 3.78 -14.76 -8.62
CA ASP A 85 4.34 -16.06 -8.29
C ASP A 85 4.64 -16.22 -6.79
N ALA A 86 4.46 -15.15 -5.99
CA ALA A 86 4.72 -15.18 -4.56
C ALA A 86 3.55 -15.80 -3.79
N GLU A 87 3.87 -16.67 -2.83
CA GLU A 87 2.85 -17.31 -1.97
C GLU A 87 2.21 -16.34 -0.97
N ASN A 88 2.90 -15.25 -0.62
CA ASN A 88 2.44 -14.29 0.38
C ASN A 88 2.94 -12.88 0.07
N VAL A 89 1.99 -11.95 -0.11
CA VAL A 89 2.26 -10.54 -0.44
C VAL A 89 3.09 -9.85 0.64
N GLN A 90 2.75 -10.00 1.93
CA GLN A 90 3.47 -9.31 3.00
C GLN A 90 4.95 -9.72 3.05
N LYS A 91 5.22 -11.02 2.94
CA LYS A 91 6.60 -11.54 2.90
C LYS A 91 7.34 -11.01 1.68
N PHE A 92 6.73 -11.08 0.50
CA PHE A 92 7.34 -10.60 -0.73
C PHE A 92 7.69 -9.12 -0.66
N VAL A 93 6.77 -8.28 -0.18
CA VAL A 93 6.97 -6.83 -0.06
C VAL A 93 8.03 -6.49 0.99
N ALA A 94 8.09 -7.23 2.09
CA ALA A 94 9.14 -7.05 3.11
C ALA A 94 10.54 -7.34 2.56
N GLU A 95 10.68 -8.41 1.75
CA GLU A 95 11.95 -8.83 1.16
C GLU A 95 12.32 -8.03 -0.09
N ASN A 96 11.33 -7.40 -0.74
CA ASN A 96 11.49 -6.65 -1.98
C ASN A 96 10.83 -5.27 -1.84
N PRO A 97 11.40 -4.34 -1.06
CA PRO A 97 10.88 -2.99 -0.99
C PRO A 97 11.06 -2.26 -2.33
N ILE A 98 10.08 -1.43 -2.70
CA ILE A 98 10.09 -0.58 -3.90
C ILE A 98 9.42 0.76 -3.61
N GLY A 99 9.95 1.83 -4.20
CA GLY A 99 9.42 3.18 -4.02
C GLY A 99 9.76 3.79 -2.67
N GLN A 100 8.83 4.58 -2.13
CA GLN A 100 8.91 5.25 -0.85
C GLN A 100 8.64 4.27 0.31
N SER A 101 9.23 4.55 1.46
CA SER A 101 9.01 3.76 2.67
C SER A 101 7.59 3.96 3.23
N ALA A 102 7.02 2.91 3.82
CA ALA A 102 5.82 3.02 4.64
C ALA A 102 6.05 3.96 5.84
N ILE A 103 4.98 4.58 6.33
CA ILE A 103 5.05 5.35 7.58
C ILE A 103 5.30 4.38 8.75
N ALA A 104 6.38 4.61 9.49
CA ALA A 104 6.79 3.84 10.66
C ALA A 104 7.14 4.78 11.82
N GLU A 105 7.41 4.20 13.00
CA GLU A 105 7.76 4.94 14.23
C GLU A 105 8.96 5.90 14.08
N THR A 106 9.85 5.60 13.13
CA THR A 106 11.02 6.42 12.82
C THR A 106 10.72 7.63 11.95
N HIS A 107 9.49 7.82 11.49
CA HIS A 107 9.10 8.94 10.64
C HIS A 107 9.13 10.26 11.43
N GLU A 108 9.65 11.34 10.84
CA GLU A 108 9.79 12.66 11.50
C GLU A 108 8.47 13.21 12.08
N SER A 109 7.36 12.85 11.44
CA SER A 109 5.99 13.24 11.82
C SER A 109 5.24 12.14 12.59
N TRP A 110 5.94 11.18 13.20
CA TRP A 110 5.30 10.03 13.86
C TRP A 110 4.31 10.44 14.95
N GLU A 111 4.58 11.49 15.73
CA GLU A 111 3.66 11.97 16.76
C GLU A 111 2.28 12.38 16.19
N PHE A 112 2.23 12.86 14.96
CA PHE A 112 0.97 13.15 14.27
C PHE A 112 0.29 11.85 13.84
N TYR A 113 1.02 10.94 13.21
CA TYR A 113 0.47 9.71 12.67
C TYR A 113 0.01 8.72 13.76
N SER A 114 0.70 8.67 14.90
CA SER A 114 0.28 7.85 16.04
C SER A 114 -1.11 8.29 16.55
N LYS A 115 -1.37 9.60 16.66
CA LYS A 115 -2.68 10.16 17.02
C LYS A 115 -3.77 9.79 15.99
N VAL A 116 -3.42 9.77 14.70
CA VAL A 116 -4.35 9.29 13.65
C VAL A 116 -4.68 7.81 13.87
N ILE A 117 -3.67 6.96 14.09
CA ILE A 117 -3.85 5.52 14.33
C ILE A 117 -4.73 5.28 15.56
N GLU A 118 -4.47 5.98 16.66
CA GLU A 118 -5.25 5.88 17.90
C GLU A 118 -6.72 6.26 17.68
N LYS A 119 -6.99 7.33 16.93
CA LYS A 119 -8.36 7.78 16.63
C LYS A 119 -9.10 6.87 15.64
N TYR A 120 -8.37 6.15 14.79
CA TYR A 120 -8.95 5.29 13.76
C TYR A 120 -9.38 3.92 14.29
N LYS A 121 -8.78 3.45 15.40
CA LYS A 121 -9.20 2.22 16.12
C LYS A 121 -10.59 2.38 16.71
#